data_AF-A0A4Q4CL26-F1
#
_entry.id   AF-A0A4Q4CL26-F1
#
_cell.length_a   1.000
_cell.length_b   1.000
_cell.length_c   1.000
_cell.angle_alpha   90.00
_cell.angle_beta   90.00
_cell.angle_gamma   90.00
#
_symmetry.space_group_name_H-M   'P 1'
#
loop_
_entity.id
_entity.type
_entity.pdbx_description
1 polymer ?
#
loop_
_entity_poly.entity_id
_entity_poly.type
_entity_poly.pdbx_seq_one_letter_code
_entity_poly.pdbx_strand_id
1 'polypeptide(L)'
;MLALGAVGVGCESGPEVEGDPGALARLTQEANSPTASSFPSTYARQWMTNLANSAKGDNLSPPLAARTYAYGAIGVYEAVVHGIPGGRSLAGQVNGLTALPAPDATKVYDWPTVLAATMAAMVPHLYVHPNRVYI
;
A
#
# COMPACT_ATOMS: atom_id res chain seq x y z
N MET A 1 2.53 -8.81 -50.43
CA MET A 1 3.58 -9.33 -49.52
C MET A 1 3.82 -8.25 -48.48
N LEU A 2 3.31 -8.49 -47.27
CA LEU A 2 3.51 -7.81 -45.98
C LEU A 2 3.43 -6.27 -45.88
N ALA A 3 2.35 -5.86 -45.22
CA ALA A 3 2.19 -4.57 -44.54
C ALA A 3 3.11 -4.48 -43.31
N LEU A 4 3.71 -3.31 -43.10
CA LEU A 4 4.27 -2.89 -41.82
C LEU A 4 3.71 -1.50 -41.51
N GLY A 5 2.58 -1.48 -40.80
CA GLY A 5 1.96 -0.26 -40.32
C GLY A 5 2.64 0.20 -39.04
N ALA A 6 3.32 1.34 -39.10
CA ALA A 6 3.70 2.11 -37.92
C ALA A 6 2.43 2.81 -37.40
N VAL A 7 1.96 2.42 -36.22
CA VAL A 7 0.93 3.19 -35.52
C VAL A 7 1.63 4.37 -34.86
N GLY A 8 1.51 5.53 -35.50
CA GLY A 8 1.76 6.81 -34.87
C GLY A 8 0.67 7.07 -33.83
N VAL A 9 1.07 7.39 -32.60
CA VAL A 9 0.19 8.00 -31.61
C VAL A 9 -0.03 9.44 -32.07
N GLY A 10 -1.06 9.64 -32.89
CA GLY A 10 -1.57 10.95 -33.25
C GLY A 10 -2.49 11.46 -32.16
N CYS A 11 -2.19 12.66 -31.65
CA CYS A 11 -3.19 13.50 -30.97
C CYS A 11 -4.29 13.82 -31.99
N GLU A 12 -5.42 13.12 -31.92
CA GLU A 12 -6.61 13.53 -32.65
C GLU A 12 -7.43 14.45 -31.75
N SER A 13 -7.70 15.64 -32.26
CA SER A 13 -8.50 16.71 -31.67
C SER A 13 -9.90 16.20 -31.31
N GLY A 14 -10.30 16.42 -30.06
CA GLY A 14 -11.57 15.94 -29.51
C GLY A 14 -12.81 16.58 -30.15
N PRO A 15 -13.99 15.99 -29.91
CA PRO A 15 -15.25 16.68 -30.13
C PRO A 15 -15.38 17.81 -29.10
N GLU A 16 -15.84 18.97 -29.54
CA GLU A 16 -16.15 20.14 -28.72
C GLU A 16 -17.30 19.77 -27.78
N VAL A 17 -16.95 19.32 -26.57
CA VAL A 17 -17.93 19.02 -25.51
C VAL A 17 -18.28 20.34 -24.85
N GLU A 18 -19.43 20.87 -25.25
CA GLU A 18 -20.13 21.95 -24.57
C GLU A 18 -20.14 21.66 -23.06
N GLY A 19 -19.65 22.63 -22.30
CA GLY A 19 -19.25 22.44 -20.90
C GLY A 19 -20.40 21.97 -20.03
N ASP A 20 -20.49 20.65 -19.84
CA ASP A 20 -21.33 20.04 -18.83
C ASP A 20 -20.63 20.24 -17.47
N PRO A 21 -21.10 21.15 -16.58
CA PRO A 21 -20.51 21.33 -15.26
C PRO A 21 -20.54 20.04 -14.43
N GLY A 22 -21.35 19.05 -14.83
CA GLY A 22 -21.37 17.71 -14.25
C GLY A 22 -20.15 16.84 -14.58
N ALA A 23 -19.44 17.08 -15.68
CA ALA A 23 -18.25 16.30 -16.05
C ALA A 23 -17.02 16.68 -15.22
N LEU A 24 -16.83 17.98 -14.97
CA LEU A 24 -15.83 18.46 -14.00
C LEU A 24 -16.20 18.05 -12.57
N ALA A 25 -17.50 18.00 -12.24
CA ALA A 25 -17.99 17.48 -10.97
C ALA A 25 -17.72 15.97 -10.78
N ARG A 26 -17.72 15.18 -11.86
CA ARG A 26 -17.35 13.74 -11.84
C ARG A 26 -15.85 13.51 -11.75
N LEU A 27 -15.03 14.40 -12.28
CA LEU A 27 -13.57 14.38 -12.08
C LEU A 27 -13.18 14.85 -10.66
N THR A 28 -14.08 15.56 -9.96
CA THR A 28 -13.95 15.93 -8.54
C THR A 28 -14.74 15.03 -7.58
N GLN A 29 -15.39 13.97 -8.08
CA GLN A 29 -16.07 12.93 -7.31
C GLN A 29 -15.03 11.90 -6.82
N GLU A 30 -14.58 11.81 -5.56
CA GLU A 30 -14.82 12.53 -4.32
C GLU A 30 -13.48 12.63 -3.59
N ALA A 31 -13.19 13.77 -2.95
CA ALA A 31 -11.96 13.99 -2.18
C ALA A 31 -11.95 13.22 -0.84
N ASN A 32 -12.15 11.91 -0.89
CA ASN A 32 -12.05 11.00 0.25
C ASN A 32 -11.36 9.71 -0.20
N SER A 33 -10.43 9.21 0.62
CA SER A 33 -9.81 7.92 0.34
C SER A 33 -10.86 6.80 0.42
N PRO A 34 -10.87 5.83 -0.51
CA PRO A 34 -11.75 4.66 -0.41
C PRO A 34 -11.53 3.93 0.91
N THR A 35 -12.49 3.15 1.38
CA THR A 35 -12.32 2.38 2.62
C THR A 35 -11.33 1.22 2.40
N ALA A 36 -10.51 0.86 3.39
CA ALA A 36 -9.56 -0.26 3.31
C ALA A 36 -10.23 -1.59 2.93
N SER A 37 -11.51 -1.78 3.29
CA SER A 37 -12.29 -2.97 2.95
C SER A 37 -12.64 -3.09 1.47
N SER A 38 -12.48 -2.02 0.66
CA SER A 38 -12.67 -2.11 -0.80
C SER A 38 -11.52 -2.85 -1.49
N PHE A 39 -10.39 -3.03 -0.80
CA PHE A 39 -9.22 -3.72 -1.33
C PHE A 39 -9.16 -5.16 -0.81
N PRO A 40 -8.69 -6.11 -1.63
CA PRO A 40 -8.56 -7.49 -1.21
C PRO A 40 -7.46 -7.64 -0.15
N SER A 41 -7.72 -8.44 0.87
CA SER A 41 -6.75 -8.75 1.93
C SER A 41 -5.54 -9.58 1.46
N THR A 42 -5.54 -10.01 0.19
CA THR A 42 -4.47 -10.78 -0.43
C THR A 42 -3.14 -10.03 -0.43
N TYR A 43 -3.16 -8.70 -0.58
CA TYR A 43 -1.94 -7.88 -0.54
C TYR A 43 -1.22 -8.01 0.81
N ALA A 44 -1.93 -7.76 1.92
CA ALA A 44 -1.38 -7.91 3.27
C ALA A 44 -0.89 -9.35 3.52
N ARG A 45 -1.69 -10.34 3.09
CA ARG A 45 -1.35 -11.76 3.26
C ARG A 45 -0.12 -12.18 2.47
N GLN A 46 0.05 -11.67 1.26
CA GLN A 46 1.20 -11.93 0.41
C GLN A 46 2.48 -11.40 1.05
N TRP A 47 2.45 -10.17 1.57
CA TRP A 47 3.57 -9.61 2.32
C TRP A 47 3.96 -10.45 3.53
N MET A 48 2.99 -10.89 4.33
CA MET A 48 3.26 -11.77 5.49
C MET A 48 3.80 -13.15 5.07
N THR A 49 3.33 -13.68 3.93
CA THR A 49 3.85 -14.93 3.36
C THR A 49 5.29 -14.76 2.90
N ASN A 50 5.63 -13.65 2.26
CA ASN A 50 6.98 -13.37 1.78
C ASN A 50 7.96 -13.20 2.96
N LEU A 51 7.56 -12.47 4.00
CA LEU A 51 8.30 -12.40 5.26
C LEU A 51 8.56 -13.79 5.84
N ALA A 52 7.56 -14.68 5.76
CA ALA A 52 7.70 -16.04 6.25
C ALA A 52 8.68 -16.89 5.48
N ASN A 53 8.62 -16.80 4.15
CA ASN A 53 9.53 -17.53 3.30
C ASN A 53 10.97 -17.01 3.45
N SER A 54 11.15 -15.70 3.60
CA SER A 54 12.47 -15.11 3.89
C SER A 54 13.00 -15.55 5.26
N ALA A 55 12.19 -15.51 6.32
CA ALA A 55 12.62 -15.96 7.65
C ALA A 55 13.06 -17.43 7.66
N LYS A 56 12.35 -18.30 6.91
CA LYS A 56 12.73 -19.71 6.72
C LYS A 56 14.02 -19.84 5.90
N GLY A 57 14.14 -19.10 4.79
CA GLY A 57 15.32 -19.13 3.92
C GLY A 57 16.60 -18.64 4.59
N ASP A 58 16.48 -17.70 5.53
CA ASP A 58 17.60 -17.19 6.33
C ASP A 58 17.81 -17.98 7.64
N ASN A 59 17.03 -19.05 7.84
CA ASN A 59 17.11 -19.94 8.99
C ASN A 59 17.09 -19.19 10.34
N LEU A 60 16.23 -18.17 10.44
CA LEU A 60 16.11 -17.35 11.65
C LEU A 60 15.64 -18.20 12.83
N SER A 61 16.18 -17.94 14.01
CA SER A 61 15.72 -18.62 15.22
C SER A 61 14.23 -18.29 15.48
N PRO A 62 13.44 -19.24 16.04
CA PRO A 62 12.01 -19.02 16.30
C PRO A 62 11.67 -17.69 17.01
N PRO A 63 12.38 -17.25 18.07
CA PRO A 63 12.08 -15.97 18.71
C PRO A 63 12.42 -14.74 17.85
N LEU A 64 13.46 -14.84 17.00
CA LEU A 64 13.83 -13.76 16.09
C LEU A 64 12.78 -13.60 14.99
N ALA A 65 12.37 -14.71 14.36
CA ALA A 65 11.31 -14.70 13.36
C ALA A 65 10.01 -14.12 13.92
N ALA A 66 9.59 -14.53 15.12
CA ALA A 66 8.38 -14.03 15.77
C ALA A 66 8.39 -12.50 15.95
N ARG A 67 9.52 -11.93 16.37
CA ARG A 67 9.67 -10.47 16.51
C ARG A 67 9.53 -9.76 15.17
N THR A 68 10.16 -10.29 14.13
CA THR A 68 10.11 -9.71 12.78
C THR A 68 8.69 -9.68 12.22
N TYR A 69 7.92 -10.75 12.41
CA TYR A 69 6.49 -10.75 12.04
C TYR A 69 5.67 -9.77 12.84
N ALA A 70 5.89 -9.70 14.16
CA ALA A 70 5.12 -8.82 15.02
C ALA A 70 5.28 -7.36 14.61
N TYR A 71 6.52 -6.91 14.38
CA TYR A 71 6.77 -5.53 13.92
C TYR A 71 6.27 -5.28 12.51
N GLY A 72 6.45 -6.22 11.58
CA GLY A 72 5.89 -6.09 10.22
C GLY A 72 4.37 -5.99 10.22
N ALA A 73 3.68 -6.80 11.03
CA ALA A 73 2.23 -6.77 11.16
C ALA A 73 1.72 -5.48 11.80
N ILE A 74 2.38 -4.99 12.86
CA ILE A 74 2.06 -3.70 13.49
C ILE A 74 2.22 -2.56 12.48
N GLY A 75 3.33 -2.52 11.75
CA GLY A 75 3.58 -1.48 10.76
C GLY A 75 2.55 -1.46 9.63
N VAL A 76 2.22 -2.62 9.08
CA VAL A 76 1.18 -2.75 8.05
C VAL A 76 -0.19 -2.33 8.58
N TYR A 77 -0.52 -2.70 9.82
CA TYR A 77 -1.78 -2.32 10.44
C TYR A 77 -1.89 -0.80 10.60
N GLU A 78 -0.87 -0.16 11.17
CA GLU A 78 -0.85 1.30 11.35
C GLU A 78 -0.91 2.05 10.01
N ALA A 79 -0.33 1.49 8.95
CA ALA A 79 -0.39 2.07 7.61
C ALA A 79 -1.82 2.13 7.03
N VAL A 80 -2.66 1.13 7.34
CA VAL A 80 -4.02 1.00 6.78
C VAL A 80 -5.14 1.38 7.75
N VAL A 81 -4.84 1.57 9.04
CA VAL A 81 -5.84 1.80 10.10
C VAL A 81 -6.73 3.00 9.80
N HIS A 82 -6.18 4.03 9.16
CA HIS A 82 -6.90 5.24 8.77
C HIS A 82 -7.92 5.01 7.65
N GLY A 83 -7.81 3.91 6.92
CA GLY A 83 -8.80 3.47 5.94
C GLY A 83 -9.86 2.54 6.51
N ILE A 84 -9.70 2.04 7.74
CA ILE A 84 -10.64 1.12 8.38
C ILE A 84 -11.68 1.93 9.17
N PRO A 85 -12.99 1.85 8.87
CA PRO A 85 -14.01 2.57 9.62
C PRO A 85 -14.03 2.08 11.07
N GLY A 86 -13.81 2.98 12.02
CA GLY A 86 -13.70 2.62 13.44
C GLY A 86 -12.38 1.93 13.82
N GLY A 87 -11.40 1.86 12.92
CA GLY A 87 -10.04 1.42 13.22
C GLY A 87 -9.39 2.31 14.27
N ARG A 88 -8.67 1.71 15.21
CA ARG A 88 -7.98 2.42 16.29
C ARG A 88 -6.49 2.12 16.20
N SER A 89 -5.67 3.16 16.13
CA SER A 89 -4.22 3.02 16.21
C SER A 89 -3.81 2.29 17.49
N LEU A 90 -2.80 1.44 17.37
CA LEU A 90 -2.12 0.74 18.44
C LEU A 90 -1.14 1.65 19.20
N ALA A 91 -0.94 2.89 18.75
CA ALA A 91 -0.18 3.89 19.49
C ALA A 91 -0.74 4.05 20.91
N GLY A 92 0.13 3.93 21.92
CA GLY A 92 -0.26 3.93 23.33
C GLY A 92 -0.88 2.63 23.85
N GLN A 93 -1.14 1.63 22.99
CA GLN A 93 -1.56 0.28 23.41
C GLN A 93 -0.37 -0.69 23.45
N VAL A 94 0.59 -0.52 22.53
CA VAL A 94 1.83 -1.30 22.48
C VAL A 94 2.93 -0.54 23.21
N ASN A 95 3.69 -1.26 24.05
CA ASN A 95 4.83 -0.70 24.79
C ASN A 95 5.85 -0.10 23.83
N GLY A 96 6.12 1.20 23.99
CA GLY A 96 7.10 1.92 23.17
C GLY A 96 6.58 2.42 21.81
N LEU A 97 5.31 2.17 21.46
CA LEU A 97 4.70 2.75 20.26
C LEU A 97 4.06 4.11 20.60
N THR A 98 4.72 5.18 20.16
CA THR A 98 4.23 6.56 20.30
C THR A 98 3.33 6.94 19.13
N ALA A 99 2.73 8.13 19.20
CA ALA A 99 1.92 8.68 18.12
C ALA A 99 2.71 8.70 16.79
N LEU A 100 2.06 8.20 15.74
CA LEU A 100 2.56 8.20 14.37
C LEU A 100 1.99 9.39 13.59
N PRO A 101 2.65 9.82 12.50
CA PRO A 101 2.11 10.87 11.65
C PRO A 101 0.76 10.44 11.06
N ALA A 102 -0.25 11.28 11.23
CA ALA A 102 -1.56 11.06 10.63
C ALA A 102 -1.52 11.40 9.13
N PRO A 103 -2.28 10.66 8.29
CA PRO A 103 -2.42 10.99 6.88
C PRO A 103 -3.14 12.32 6.71
N ASP A 104 -2.70 13.09 5.72
CA ASP A 104 -3.34 14.34 5.31
C ASP A 104 -4.72 14.04 4.69
N ALA A 105 -5.79 14.52 5.34
CA ALA A 105 -7.16 14.30 4.91
C ALA A 105 -7.51 14.94 3.55
N THR A 106 -6.67 15.85 3.05
CA THR A 106 -6.87 16.49 1.74
C THR A 106 -6.42 15.62 0.56
N LYS A 107 -5.76 14.49 0.83
CA LYS A 107 -5.21 13.58 -0.19
C LYS A 107 -5.99 12.28 -0.26
N VAL A 108 -6.02 11.73 -1.47
CA VAL A 108 -6.57 10.39 -1.75
C VAL A 108 -5.44 9.37 -1.66
N TYR A 109 -5.61 8.35 -0.83
CA TYR A 109 -4.64 7.27 -0.63
C TYR A 109 -5.13 5.97 -1.25
N ASP A 110 -4.19 5.25 -1.86
CA ASP A 110 -4.35 3.85 -2.25
C ASP A 110 -3.74 2.95 -1.16
N TRP A 111 -4.58 2.24 -0.41
CA TRP A 111 -4.14 1.45 0.75
C TRP A 111 -3.15 0.33 0.41
N PRO A 112 -3.31 -0.43 -0.68
CA PRO A 112 -2.30 -1.41 -1.10
C PRO A 112 -0.92 -0.77 -1.34
N THR A 113 -0.87 0.39 -1.99
CA THR A 113 0.38 1.13 -2.21
C THR A 113 0.99 1.63 -0.91
N VAL A 114 0.18 2.22 -0.02
CA VAL A 114 0.64 2.68 1.31
C VAL A 114 1.19 1.51 2.14
N LEU A 115 0.50 0.36 2.12
CA LEU A 115 0.93 -0.86 2.76
C LEU A 115 2.27 -1.36 2.19
N ALA A 116 2.38 -1.45 0.86
CA ALA A 116 3.60 -1.90 0.19
C ALA A 116 4.79 -0.96 0.46
N ALA A 117 4.57 0.35 0.41
CA ALA A 117 5.58 1.35 0.72
C ALA A 117 6.04 1.26 2.18
N THR A 118 5.11 1.05 3.12
CA THR A 118 5.44 0.88 4.54
C THR A 118 6.30 -0.37 4.75
N MET A 119 5.92 -1.50 4.16
CA MET A 119 6.71 -2.73 4.28
C MET A 119 8.09 -2.58 3.66
N ALA A 120 8.19 -1.98 2.47
CA ALA A 120 9.47 -1.72 1.81
C ALA A 120 10.40 -0.82 2.65
N ALA A 121 9.85 0.16 3.35
CA ALA A 121 10.60 1.01 4.28
C ALA A 121 11.04 0.26 5.55
N MET A 122 10.22 -0.66 6.07
CA MET A 122 10.53 -1.40 7.30
C MET A 122 11.51 -2.55 7.10
N VAL A 123 11.42 -3.30 6.00
CA VAL A 123 12.22 -4.51 5.75
C VAL A 123 13.73 -4.33 5.97
N PRO A 124 14.38 -3.24 5.49
CA PRO A 124 15.79 -2.95 5.77
C PRO A 124 16.16 -2.86 7.26
N HIS A 125 15.21 -2.51 8.12
CA HIS A 125 15.40 -2.37 9.56
C HIS A 125 15.02 -3.64 10.34
N LEU A 126 14.27 -4.54 9.71
CA LEU A 126 13.80 -5.79 10.34
C LEU A 126 14.73 -6.99 10.05
N TYR A 127 15.50 -6.95 8.96
CA TYR A 127 16.33 -8.06 8.49
C TYR A 127 17.80 -7.68 8.32
N VAL A 128 18.66 -8.68 8.49
CA VAL A 128 20.08 -8.61 8.13
C VAL A 128 20.28 -8.65 6.61
N HIS A 129 19.41 -9.36 5.88
CA HIS A 129 19.48 -9.55 4.43
C HIS A 129 18.19 -9.09 3.72
N PRO A 130 17.95 -7.77 3.64
CA PRO A 130 16.66 -7.24 3.20
C PRO A 130 16.32 -7.53 1.73
N ASN A 131 17.31 -7.71 0.87
CA ASN A 131 17.11 -7.96 -0.56
C ASN A 131 16.48 -9.34 -0.85
N ARG A 132 16.42 -10.24 0.13
CA ARG A 132 15.87 -11.60 -0.02
C ARG A 132 14.36 -11.69 0.17
N VAL A 133 13.71 -10.62 0.64
CA VAL A 133 12.25 -10.58 0.87
C VAL A 133 11.47 -10.40 -0.45
N TYR A 134 12.13 -9.93 -1.51
CA TYR A 134 11.50 -9.51 -2.77
C TYR A 134 11.65 -10.50 -3.94
N ILE A 135 12.31 -11.64 -3.72
CA ILE A 135 12.61 -12.67 -4.74
C ILE A 135 11.72 -13.89 -4.61
#